data_AF-A0A7Z9XMH9-F1
#
_entry.id   AF-A0A7Z9XMH9-F1
#
_cell.length_a   1.000
_cell.length_b   1.000
_cell.length_c   1.000
_cell.angle_alpha   90.00
_cell.angle_beta   90.00
_cell.angle_gamma   90.00
#
_symmetry.space_group_name_H-M   'P 1'
#
loop_
_entity.id
_entity.type
_entity.pdbx_description
1 polymer ?
#
loop_
_entity_poly.entity_id
_entity_poly.type
_entity_poly.pdbx_seq_one_letter_code
_entity_poly.pdbx_strand_id
1 'polypeptide(L)' 'MLTISIPEYNDITLHHLVLDMNGTLARDGVLLPGVKERLDQLKPWLEI' A
#
# COMPACT_ATOMS: atom_id res chain seq x y z
N MET A 1 -8.57 7.84 -0.67
CA MET A 1 -9.45 6.69 -0.35
C MET A 1 -9.39 5.63 -1.45
N LEU A 2 -9.21 4.35 -1.10
CA LEU A 2 -9.16 3.21 -2.03
C LEU A 2 -10.33 2.27 -1.76
N THR A 3 -11.19 2.04 -2.76
CA THR A 3 -12.33 1.12 -2.64
C THR A 3 -12.06 -0.16 -3.43
N ILE A 4 -12.28 -1.30 -2.79
CA ILE A 4 -12.07 -2.64 -3.34
C ILE A 4 -13.38 -3.40 -3.25
N SER A 5 -13.93 -3.80 -4.39
CA SER A 5 -15.09 -4.69 -4.45
C SER A 5 -14.65 -6.14 -4.35
N ILE A 6 -15.17 -6.84 -3.35
CA ILE A 6 -14.90 -8.26 -3.12
C ILE A 6 -16.16 -9.04 -3.51
N PRO A 7 -16.09 -9.98 -4.48
CA PRO A 7 -17.24 -10.79 -4.86
C PRO A 7 -17.85 -11.50 -3.65
N GLU A 8 -19.19 -11.52 -3.59
CA GLU A 8 -19.95 -12.14 -2.48
C GLU A 8 -19.69 -11.52 -1.10
N TYR A 9 -19.04 -10.36 -1.05
CA TYR A 9 -18.78 -9.59 0.15
C TYR A 9 -19.16 -8.11 -0.08
N ASN A 10 -18.95 -7.27 0.94
CA ASN A 10 -19.16 -5.83 0.83
C ASN A 10 -17.94 -5.12 0.23
N ASP A 11 -18.17 -3.94 -0.33
CA ASP A 11 -17.08 -3.04 -0.71
C ASP A 11 -16.28 -2.64 0.54
N ILE A 12 -14.96 -2.78 0.46
CA ILE A 12 -14.05 -2.32 1.50
C ILE A 12 -13.44 -1.00 1.06
N THR A 13 -13.49 -0.02 1.95
CA THR A 13 -12.88 1.29 1.73
C THR A 13 -11.72 1.49 2.69
N LEU A 14 -10.52 1.65 2.13
CA LEU A 14 -9.28 1.86 2.86
C LEU A 14 -8.91 3.34 2.82
N HIS A 15 -8.68 3.92 4.00
CA HIS A 15 -8.23 5.30 4.16
C HIS A 15 -6.72 5.37 4.36
N HIS A 16 -6.17 4.50 5.19
CA HIS A 16 -4.75 4.48 5.55
C HIS A 16 -4.12 3.13 5.23
N LEU A 17 -2.81 3.15 4.98
CA LEU A 17 -1.98 1.97 4.77
C LEU A 17 -0.76 2.05 5.69
N VAL A 18 -0.59 1.04 6.54
CA VAL A 18 0.56 0.90 7.43
C VAL A 18 1.42 -0.26 6.94
N LEU A 19 2.72 -0.05 6.82
CA LEU A 19 3.67 -1.01 6.27
C LEU A 19 4.91 -1.08 7.15
N ASP A 20 5.45 -2.28 7.32
CA ASP A 20 6.77 -2.46 7.92
C ASP A 20 7.88 -2.03 6.95
N MET A 21 8.90 -1.35 7.47
CA MET A 21 10.04 -0.93 6.66
C MET A 21 10.98 -2.11 6.39
N ASN A 22 11.69 -2.58 7.42
CA ASN A 22 12.58 -3.73 7.30
C ASN A 22 11.79 -5.04 7.40
N GLY A 23 12.00 -5.95 6.45
CA GLY A 23 11.25 -7.21 6.38
C GLY A 23 9.96 -7.14 5.56
N THR A 24 9.65 -5.99 4.94
CA THR A 24 8.58 -5.86 3.94
C THR A 24 9.00 -4.96 2.78
N LEU A 25 9.41 -3.71 3.03
CA LEU A 25 9.75 -2.75 1.97
C LEU A 25 11.25 -2.65 1.66
N ALA A 26 12.10 -2.98 2.63
CA ALA A 26 13.53 -2.83 2.54
C ALA A 26 14.30 -4.06 3.05
N ARG A 27 15.50 -4.24 2.50
CA ARG A 27 16.54 -5.13 3.01
C ARG A 27 17.77 -4.31 3.34
N ASP A 28 18.27 -4.44 4.57
CA ASP A 28 19.44 -3.70 5.06
C ASP A 28 19.30 -2.17 4.90
N GLY A 29 18.08 -1.65 5.10
CA GLY A 29 17.75 -0.23 4.96
C GLY A 29 17.63 0.26 3.51
N VAL A 30 17.83 -0.61 2.51
CA VAL A 30 17.68 -0.28 1.10
C VAL A 30 16.33 -0.79 0.59
N LEU A 31 15.54 0.10 -0.01
CA LEU A 31 14.26 -0.27 -0.62
C LEU A 31 14.46 -1.33 -1.70
N LEU A 32 13.57 -2.31 -1.71
CA LEU A 32 13.57 -3.33 -2.75
C LEU A 32 13.19 -2.70 -4.11
N PRO A 33 13.72 -3.22 -5.23
CA PRO A 33 13.41 -2.70 -6.56
C PRO A 33 11.89 -2.65 -6.82
N GLY A 34 11.40 -1.50 -7.29
CA GLY A 34 9.98 -1.33 -7.62
C GLY A 34 9.09 -0.95 -6.43
N VAL A 35 9.60 -0.87 -5.19
CA VAL A 35 8.79 -0.49 -4.02
C VAL A 35 8.35 0.97 -4.13
N LYS A 36 9.28 1.85 -4.49
CA LYS A 36 9.00 3.29 -4.62
C LYS A 36 7.89 3.55 -5.64
N GLU A 37 7.99 2.93 -6.80
CA GLU A 37 7.06 3.10 -7.91
C GLU A 37 5.65 2.62 -7.54
N ARG A 38 5.55 1.52 -6.79
CA ARG A 38 4.27 1.00 -6.29
C ARG A 38 3.66 1.92 -5.24
N LEU A 39 4.46 2.45 -4.32
CA LEU A 39 3.97 3.42 -3.33
C LEU A 39 3.51 4.72 -3.99
N ASP A 40 4.22 5.20 -5.01
CA ASP A 40 3.82 6.38 -5.78
C ASP A 40 2.47 6.16 -6.48
N GLN A 41 2.16 4.94 -6.93
CA GLN A 41 0.85 4.59 -7.50
C GLN A 41 -0.26 4.54 -6.45
N LEU A 42 0.06 4.19 -5.20
CA LEU A 42 -0.91 4.11 -4.10
C LEU A 42 -1.20 5.46 -3.44
N LYS A 43 -0.24 6.39 -3.49
CA LYS A 43 -0.31 7.71 -2.84
C LYS A 43 -1.58 8.52 -3.14
N PRO A 44 -2.12 8.59 -4.39
CA PRO A 44 -3.34 9.35 -4.68
C PRO A 44 -4.59 8.77 -4.00
N TRP A 45 -4.53 7.52 -3.57
CA TRP A 45 -5.68 6.77 -3.05
C TRP A 45 -5.68 6.67 -1.53
N LEU A 46 -4.72 7.21 -0.81
CA LEU A 46 -4.59 6.99 0.63
C LEU A 46 -4.29 8.31 1.35
N GLU A 47 -4.75 8.39 2.60
CA GLU A 47 -4.57 9.54 3.48
C GLU A 47 -3.31 9.32 4.34
N ILE A 48 -2.58 10.42 4.60
CA ILE A 48 -1.38 10.47 5.45
C ILE A 48 -1.77 10.78 6.88
#